data_AF-A0A0R1TCT9-F1
#
_entry.id   AF-A0A0R1TCT9-F1
#
_cell.length_a   1.000
_cell.length_b   1.000
_cell.length_c   1.000
_cell.angle_alpha   90.00
_cell.angle_beta   90.00
_cell.angle_gamma   90.00
#
_symmetry.space_group_name_H-M   'P 1'
#
loop_
_entity.id
_entity.type
_entity.pdbx_description
1 polymer ?
#
loop_
_entity_poly.entity_id
_entity_poly.type
_entity_poly.pdbx_seq_one_letter_code
_entity_poly.pdbx_strand_id
1 'polypeptide(L)' 'MKGAKEQNNYDLILCRGKIERCFSILSSNYDIEKNRARSLAGFQTRFEVSLLMYNLGVYDLPIN' A
#
# COMPACT_ATOMS: atom_id res chain seq x y z
N MET A 1 7.53 28.10 -12.51
CA MET A 1 7.45 26.85 -11.70
C MET A 1 6.73 27.13 -10.37
N LYS A 2 5.41 27.36 -10.38
CA LYS A 2 4.68 27.78 -9.17
C LYS A 2 4.35 26.60 -8.23
N GLY A 3 4.11 25.39 -8.77
CA GLY A 3 3.79 24.18 -7.98
C GLY A 3 5.01 23.35 -7.51
N ALA A 4 6.22 23.62 -8.01
CA ALA A 4 7.41 22.87 -7.61
C ALA A 4 7.82 23.13 -6.15
N LYS A 5 7.54 24.32 -5.61
CA LYS A 5 7.82 24.65 -4.21
C LYS A 5 6.87 23.94 -3.23
N GLU A 6 5.61 23.72 -3.62
CA GLU A 6 4.62 23.00 -2.79
C GLU A 6 4.95 21.50 -2.71
N GLN A 7 5.42 20.89 -3.80
CA GLN A 7 5.88 19.51 -3.81
C GLN A 7 7.23 19.29 -3.11
N ASN A 8 8.01 20.36 -2.90
CA ASN A 8 9.31 20.30 -2.21
C ASN A 8 9.19 20.51 -0.69
N ASN A 9 7.98 20.50 -0.14
CA ASN A 9 7.81 20.47 1.31
C ASN A 9 8.33 19.12 1.82
N TYR A 10 9.32 19.18 2.72
CA TYR A 10 9.95 18.00 3.32
C TYR A 10 8.93 17.06 3.95
N ASP A 11 7.91 17.58 4.64
CA ASP A 11 6.89 16.77 5.30
C ASP A 11 6.04 15.99 4.29
N LEU A 12 5.76 16.60 3.13
CA LEU A 12 5.03 15.95 2.04
C LEU A 12 5.88 14.87 1.36
N ILE A 13 7.18 15.13 1.17
CA ILE A 13 8.12 14.12 0.63
C ILE A 13 8.21 12.93 1.59
N LEU A 14 8.33 13.19 2.90
CA LEU A 14 8.39 12.15 3.91
C LEU A 14 7.09 11.32 3.95
N CYS A 15 5.94 11.99 3.89
CA CYS A 15 4.64 11.33 3.83
C CYS A 15 4.51 10.45 2.58
N ARG A 16 4.88 10.98 1.41
CA ARG A 16 4.91 10.23 0.15
C ARG A 16 5.82 9.01 0.24
N GLY A 17 7.04 9.17 0.76
CA GLY A 17 7.98 8.06 0.91
C GLY A 17 7.47 6.96 1.85
N LYS A 18 6.73 7.33 2.91
CA LYS A 18 6.06 6.35 3.79
C LYS A 18 4.97 5.58 3.05
N ILE A 19 4.15 6.27 2.26
CA ILE A 19 3.09 5.66 1.44
C ILE A 19 3.71 4.69 0.42
N GLU A 20 4.72 5.14 -0.33
CA GLU A 20 5.41 4.33 -1.34
C GLU A 20 6.07 3.10 -0.73
N ARG A 21 6.73 3.24 0.43
CA ARG A 21 7.31 2.10 1.15
C ARG A 21 6.24 1.10 1.60
N CYS A 22 5.10 1.58 2.10
CA CYS A 22 3.98 0.72 2.48
C CYS A 22 3.49 -0.09 1.27
N PHE A 23 3.22 0.56 0.14
CA PHE A 23 2.81 -0.11 -1.09
C PHE A 23 3.87 -1.11 -1.59
N SER A 24 5.15 -0.76 -1.53
CA SER A 24 6.22 -1.68 -1.93
C SER A 24 6.23 -2.96 -1.09
N ILE A 25 6.02 -2.87 0.23
CA ILE A 25 5.94 -4.04 1.12
C ILE A 25 4.67 -4.84 0.85
N LEU A 26 3.54 -4.15 0.65
CA LEU A 26 2.29 -4.81 0.33
C LEU A 26 2.37 -5.58 -0.98
N SER A 27 2.99 -5.00 -2.01
CA SER A 27 3.20 -5.68 -3.30
C SER A 27 4.15 -6.86 -3.18
N SER A 28 5.26 -6.73 -2.42
CA SER A 28 6.25 -7.80 -2.29
C SER A 28 5.78 -8.97 -1.44
N ASN A 29 5.05 -8.71 -0.36
CA ASN A 29 4.75 -9.73 0.66
C ASN A 29 3.29 -10.24 0.59
N TYR A 30 2.38 -9.46 0.02
CA TYR A 30 0.94 -9.76 0.06
C TYR A 30 0.27 -9.71 -1.33
N ASP A 31 1.08 -9.64 -2.40
CA ASP A 31 0.67 -9.72 -3.81
C ASP A 31 -0.53 -8.82 -4.18
N ILE A 32 -0.62 -7.63 -3.59
CA ILE A 32 -1.78 -6.72 -3.77
C ILE A 32 -1.99 -6.31 -5.22
N GLU A 33 -0.93 -6.30 -6.04
CA GLU A 33 -0.98 -5.99 -7.47
C GLU A 33 -1.59 -7.12 -8.31
N LYS A 34 -1.52 -8.37 -7.83
CA LYS A 34 -2.19 -9.52 -8.46
C LYS A 34 -3.53 -9.84 -7.79
N ASN A 35 -4.18 -8.85 -7.19
CA ASN A 35 -5.54 -9.00 -6.67
C ASN A 35 -6.53 -9.27 -7.81
N ARG A 36 -6.95 -10.53 -7.94
CA ARG A 36 -7.85 -11.03 -9.01
C ARG A 36 -9.34 -11.03 -8.61
N ALA A 37 -9.73 -10.29 -7.57
CA ALA A 37 -11.12 -10.22 -7.19
C ALA A 37 -12.00 -9.73 -8.35
N ARG A 38 -13.16 -10.37 -8.54
CA ARG A 38 -14.07 -10.10 -9.67
C ARG A 38 -15.11 -9.01 -9.38
N SER A 39 -15.05 -8.40 -8.19
CA SER A 39 -15.92 -7.30 -7.77
C SER A 39 -15.11 -6.24 -7.02
N LEU A 40 -15.59 -5.00 -7.05
CA LEU A 40 -14.96 -3.90 -6.29
C LEU A 40 -14.91 -4.22 -4.80
N ALA A 41 -16.00 -4.75 -4.24
CA ALA A 41 -16.06 -5.16 -2.84
C ALA A 41 -15.01 -6.23 -2.52
N GLY A 42 -14.88 -7.26 -3.37
CA GLY A 42 -13.88 -8.31 -3.17
C GLY A 42 -12.44 -7.78 -3.30
N PHE A 43 -12.21 -6.84 -4.22
CA PHE A 43 -10.91 -6.20 -4.36
C PHE A 43 -10.56 -5.43 -3.09
N GLN A 44 -11.50 -4.62 -2.60
CA GLN A 44 -11.34 -3.83 -1.38
C GLN A 44 -11.09 -4.71 -0.15
N THR A 45 -11.91 -5.76 0.05
CA THR A 45 -11.72 -6.69 1.17
C THR A 45 -10.34 -7.34 1.16
N ARG A 46 -9.87 -7.82 -0.01
CA ARG A 46 -8.54 -8.42 -0.11
C ARG A 46 -7.43 -7.40 0.19
N PHE A 47 -7.57 -6.17 -0.28
CA PHE A 47 -6.61 -5.11 0.01
C PHE A 47 -6.58 -4.74 1.49
N GLU A 48 -7.74 -4.60 2.13
CA GLU A 48 -7.88 -4.29 3.56
C GLU A 48 -7.29 -5.40 4.45
N VAL A 49 -7.47 -6.66 4.07
CA VAL A 49 -6.84 -7.80 4.78
C VAL A 49 -5.31 -7.74 4.68
N SER A 50 -4.75 -7.49 3.50
CA SER A 50 -3.30 -7.34 3.34
C SER A 50 -2.75 -6.18 4.18
N LEU A 51 -3.46 -5.05 4.21
CA LEU A 51 -3.07 -3.89 5.03
C LEU A 51 -3.15 -4.19 6.53
N LEU A 52 -4.19 -4.92 6.97
CA LEU A 52 -4.32 -5.37 8.35
C LEU A 52 -3.15 -6.27 8.75
N MET A 53 -2.79 -7.25 7.92
CA MET A 53 -1.67 -8.16 8.22
C MET A 53 -0.33 -7.41 8.29
N TYR A 54 -0.11 -6.45 7.39
CA TYR A 54 1.05 -5.55 7.47
C TYR A 54 1.10 -4.79 8.80
N ASN A 55 -0.02 -4.21 9.23
CA ASN A 55 -0.09 -3.45 10.48
C ASN A 55 0.10 -4.33 11.72
N LEU A 56 -0.28 -5.61 11.65
CA LEU A 56 -0.04 -6.59 12.71
C LEU A 56 1.39 -7.15 12.71
N GLY A 57 2.22 -6.84 11.71
CA GLY A 57 3.57 -7.39 11.57
C GLY A 57 3.60 -8.87 11.22
N VAL A 58 2.53 -9.39 10.62
CA VAL A 58 2.40 -10.81 10.28
C VAL A 58 2.83 -11.00 8.82
N TYR A 59 4.04 -11.53 8.61
CA TYR A 59 4.67 -11.58 7.27
C TYR A 59 4.50 -12.93 6.53
N ASP A 60 3.81 -13.91 7.10
CA ASP A 60 3.95 -15.32 6.67
C ASP A 60 2.61 -16.08 6.44
N LEU A 61 1.50 -15.37 6.21
CA LEU A 61 0.22 -16.02 5.92
C LEU A 61 -0.04 -16.10 4.40
N PRO A 62 -0.21 -17.30 3.83
CA PRO A 62 -0.55 -17.44 2.41
C PRO A 62 -1.96 -16.92 2.17
N ILE A 63 -2.07 -15.83 1.41
CA ILE A 63 -3.36 -15.34 0.91
C ILE A 63 -3.70 -16.19 -0.34
N ASN A 64 -4.28 -17.37 -0.12
CA ASN A 64 -4.85 -18.22 -1.18
C ASN A 64 -5.91 -17.46 -1.99
#